data_AF-A0A2I0AJQ4-F1
#
_entry.id   AF-A0A2I0AJQ4-F1
#
_cell.length_a   1.000
_cell.length_b   1.000
_cell.length_c   1.000
_cell.angle_alpha   90.00
_cell.angle_beta   90.00
_cell.angle_gamma   90.00
#
_symmetry.space_group_name_H-M   'P 1'
#
loop_
_entity.id
_entity.type
_entity.pdbx_description
1 polymer ?
#
loop_
_entity_poly.entity_id
_entity_poly.type
_entity_poly.pdbx_seq_one_letter_code
_entity_poly.pdbx_strand_id
1 'polypeptide(L)'
;MAASKSPWASLFIITSLLAAAQAGKIAVYWGQNDDESTLADTCASGDYAYVILAFLSVFGNGQNPQLNLAGHCDPSSNGCTGLSSDIETCQAQGVNVILSIGGGAGSYILASQDDARQVATYIWNNYLGGQSPSRPLGDAVLDGVDFDIEGGSPDHYDDLAR
;
A
#
# COMPACT_ATOMS: atom_id res chain seq x y z
N MET A 1 -5.82 7.67 62.85
CA MET A 1 -4.92 6.74 62.12
C MET A 1 -5.07 7.04 60.64
N ALA A 2 -4.03 7.58 60.00
CA ALA A 2 -4.06 7.87 58.56
C ALA A 2 -3.56 6.64 57.80
N ALA A 3 -4.39 6.10 56.90
CA ALA A 3 -4.01 4.96 56.08
C ALA A 3 -2.97 5.41 55.04
N SER A 4 -1.78 4.79 55.07
CA SER A 4 -0.75 4.94 54.04
C SER A 4 -1.26 4.33 52.73
N LYS A 5 -1.44 5.15 51.69
CA LYS A 5 -1.78 4.66 50.35
C LYS A 5 -0.53 4.04 49.72
N SER A 6 -0.59 2.75 49.41
CA SER A 6 0.52 2.03 48.77
C SER A 6 0.79 2.60 47.37
N PRO A 7 2.00 3.13 47.10
CA PRO A 7 2.35 3.66 45.76
C PRO A 7 2.37 2.57 44.68
N TRP A 8 2.42 1.29 45.10
CA TRP A 8 2.42 0.15 44.21
C TRP A 8 1.07 -0.02 43.51
N ALA A 9 -0.03 0.24 44.21
CA ALA A 9 -1.38 0.19 43.62
C ALA A 9 -1.54 1.22 42.50
N SER A 10 -0.98 2.43 42.66
CA SER A 10 -1.00 3.48 41.64
C SER A 10 -0.14 3.13 40.42
N LEU A 11 1.01 2.47 40.62
CA LEU A 11 1.91 2.06 39.54
C LEU A 11 1.30 0.95 38.66
N PHE A 12 0.60 -0.02 39.26
CA PHE A 12 -0.12 -1.06 38.53
C PHE A 12 -1.32 -0.53 37.72
N ILE A 13 -2.00 0.50 38.22
CA ILE A 13 -3.11 1.14 37.50
C ILE A 13 -2.60 1.91 36.27
N ILE A 14 -1.47 2.59 36.36
CA ILE A 14 -0.90 3.35 35.24
C ILE A 14 -0.36 2.42 34.14
N THR A 15 0.30 1.31 34.49
CA THR A 15 0.78 0.34 33.50
C THR A 15 -0.34 -0.40 32.78
N SER A 16 -1.45 -0.70 33.46
CA SER A 16 -2.63 -1.31 32.83
C SER A 16 -3.39 -0.37 31.90
N LEU A 17 -3.44 0.94 32.20
CA LEU A 17 -4.04 1.95 31.32
C LEU A 17 -3.23 2.19 30.03
N LEU A 18 -1.90 2.18 30.10
CA LEU A 18 -1.01 2.30 28.92
C LEU A 18 -1.11 1.08 27.99
N ALA A 19 -1.29 -0.12 28.55
CA ALA A 19 -1.51 -1.33 27.76
C ALA A 19 -2.90 -1.38 27.08
N ALA A 20 -3.87 -0.59 27.57
CA ALA A 20 -5.21 -0.47 27.00
C ALA A 20 -5.36 0.70 26.01
N ALA A 21 -4.36 1.58 25.91
CA ALA A 21 -4.34 2.67 24.96
C ALA A 21 -3.93 2.15 23.57
N GLN A 22 -4.90 1.69 22.79
CA GLN A 22 -4.68 1.34 21.39
C GLN A 22 -4.57 2.64 20.58
N ALA A 23 -3.34 3.09 20.29
CA ALA A 23 -3.14 4.13 19.29
C ALA A 23 -3.64 3.61 17.93
N GLY A 24 -4.33 4.48 17.17
CA GLY A 24 -4.72 4.17 15.80
C GLY A 24 -3.49 4.01 14.90
N LYS A 25 -3.68 3.37 13.75
CA LYS A 25 -2.65 3.25 12.71
C LYS A 25 -2.83 4.37 11.69
N ILE A 26 -1.73 4.95 11.21
CA ILE A 26 -1.74 5.95 10.15
C ILE A 26 -1.35 5.27 8.83
N ALA A 27 -2.07 5.61 7.77
CA ALA A 27 -1.77 5.23 6.40
C ALA A 27 -1.47 6.50 5.58
N VAL A 28 -0.52 6.42 4.64
CA VAL A 28 -0.15 7.54 3.78
C VAL A 28 -0.06 7.09 2.33
N TYR A 29 -0.56 7.90 1.41
CA TYR A 29 -0.32 7.73 -0.03
C TYR A 29 1.06 8.29 -0.40
N TRP A 30 1.79 7.56 -1.23
CA TRP A 30 3.12 7.94 -1.70
C TRP A 30 3.23 7.68 -3.21
N GLY A 31 3.94 8.55 -3.94
CA GLY A 31 4.34 8.33 -5.33
C GLY A 31 3.72 9.28 -6.35
N GLN A 32 3.08 10.37 -5.92
CA GLN A 32 2.40 11.32 -6.83
C GLN A 32 2.97 12.74 -6.79
N ASN A 33 4.08 12.95 -6.09
CA ASN A 33 4.75 14.25 -6.06
C ASN A 33 6.27 14.10 -6.05
N ASP A 34 6.94 14.72 -7.04
CA ASP A 34 8.40 14.68 -7.20
C ASP A 34 9.17 15.27 -6.00
N ASP A 35 8.52 16.16 -5.24
CA ASP A 35 9.10 16.82 -4.06
C ASP A 35 8.85 16.07 -2.74
N GLU A 36 8.17 14.91 -2.76
CA GLU A 36 7.99 14.09 -1.55
C GLU A 36 9.25 13.27 -1.21
N SER A 37 9.35 12.81 0.04
CA SER A 37 10.49 12.01 0.50
C SER A 37 10.61 10.69 -0.27
N THR A 38 11.78 10.05 -0.23
CA THR A 38 11.94 8.70 -0.76
C THR A 38 11.02 7.71 -0.02
N LEU A 39 10.71 6.56 -0.62
CA LEU A 39 9.92 5.52 0.03
C LEU A 39 10.59 5.04 1.33
N ALA A 40 11.91 4.82 1.28
CA ALA A 40 12.70 4.43 2.44
C ALA A 40 12.62 5.46 3.59
N ASP A 41 12.79 6.76 3.29
CA ASP A 41 12.70 7.82 4.29
C ASP A 41 11.28 7.96 4.87
N THR A 42 10.27 7.78 4.02
CA THR A 42 8.86 7.79 4.42
C THR A 42 8.59 6.70 5.47
N CYS A 43 9.08 5.49 5.24
CA CYS A 43 8.95 4.39 6.20
C CYS A 43 9.80 4.60 7.46
N ALA A 44 11.03 5.11 7.30
CA ALA A 44 11.95 5.36 8.40
C ALA A 44 11.51 6.48 9.35
N SER A 45 10.51 7.29 8.97
CA SER A 45 9.90 8.29 9.86
C SER A 45 9.34 7.69 11.15
N GLY A 46 8.86 6.44 11.09
CA GLY A 46 8.14 5.80 12.20
C GLY A 46 6.70 6.28 12.39
N ASP A 47 6.18 7.12 11.49
CA ASP A 47 4.85 7.72 11.59
C ASP A 47 3.73 6.83 11.02
N TYR A 48 4.07 5.93 10.09
CA TYR A 48 3.09 5.20 9.28
C TYR A 48 3.12 3.69 9.54
N ALA A 49 1.95 3.08 9.63
CA ALA A 49 1.80 1.63 9.64
C ALA A 49 1.49 1.05 8.24
N TYR A 50 1.07 1.91 7.31
CA TYR A 50 0.76 1.58 5.93
C TYR A 50 1.30 2.69 5.01
N VAL A 51 2.00 2.29 3.96
CA VAL A 51 2.34 3.17 2.82
C VAL A 51 1.64 2.63 1.58
N ILE A 52 0.85 3.48 0.93
CA ILE A 52 0.00 3.15 -0.19
C ILE A 52 0.63 3.73 -1.45
N LEU A 53 1.18 2.87 -2.30
CA LEU A 53 1.86 3.24 -3.55
C LEU A 53 0.81 3.61 -4.60
N ALA A 54 0.82 4.89 -5.00
CA ALA A 54 -0.16 5.47 -5.90
C ALA A 54 0.51 5.83 -7.24
N PHE A 55 0.04 5.35 -8.40
CA PHE A 55 -1.11 4.48 -8.65
C PHE A 55 -0.91 3.53 -9.83
N LEU A 56 -1.54 2.35 -9.80
CA LEU A 56 -1.89 1.62 -11.03
C LEU A 56 -3.10 2.31 -11.67
N SER A 57 -2.84 3.29 -12.52
CA SER A 57 -3.82 4.25 -13.05
C SER A 57 -4.41 3.88 -14.40
N VAL A 58 -3.93 2.80 -15.03
CA VAL A 58 -4.52 2.24 -16.26
C VAL A 58 -4.66 0.74 -16.06
N PHE A 59 -5.86 0.17 -16.31
CA PHE A 59 -6.11 -1.28 -16.30
C PHE A 59 -7.50 -1.62 -16.86
N GLY A 60 -7.73 -2.90 -17.13
CA GLY A 60 -9.00 -3.44 -17.59
C GLY A 60 -9.39 -3.01 -19.00
N ASN A 61 -10.49 -3.56 -19.51
CA ASN A 61 -10.99 -3.39 -20.88
C ASN A 61 -9.92 -3.69 -21.95
N GLY A 62 -9.11 -4.72 -21.72
CA GLY A 62 -8.03 -5.14 -22.63
C GLY A 62 -6.83 -4.17 -22.70
N GLN A 63 -6.75 -3.18 -21.82
CA GLN A 63 -5.59 -2.29 -21.72
C GLN A 63 -4.41 -3.02 -21.06
N ASN A 64 -3.19 -2.66 -21.46
CA ASN A 64 -1.99 -3.04 -20.71
C ASN A 64 -1.93 -2.19 -19.44
N PRO A 65 -1.89 -2.79 -18.24
CA PRO A 65 -1.90 -1.98 -17.04
C PRO A 65 -0.64 -1.13 -16.87
N GLN A 66 -0.80 0.08 -16.34
CA GLN A 66 0.30 1.05 -16.19
C GLN A 66 0.35 1.60 -14.77
N LEU A 67 1.52 1.44 -14.15
CA LEU A 67 1.88 2.12 -12.92
C LEU A 67 2.34 3.54 -13.28
N ASN A 68 1.96 4.51 -12.46
CA ASN A 68 2.46 5.88 -12.51
C ASN A 68 2.95 6.26 -11.11
N LEU A 69 4.24 6.61 -10.99
CA LEU A 69 4.85 7.10 -9.74
C LEU A 69 5.41 8.53 -9.94
N ALA A 70 4.68 9.36 -10.70
CA ALA A 70 5.09 10.71 -11.08
C ALA A 70 6.55 10.74 -11.58
N GLY A 71 7.39 11.62 -11.03
CA GLY A 71 8.80 11.75 -11.37
C GLY A 71 9.75 10.87 -10.56
N HIS A 72 9.28 10.00 -9.65
CA HIS A 72 10.16 9.15 -8.83
C HIS A 72 10.97 8.16 -9.67
N CYS A 73 10.31 7.53 -10.65
CA CYS A 73 10.92 6.57 -11.57
C CYS A 73 9.97 6.28 -12.74
N ASP A 74 10.49 5.66 -13.80
CA ASP A 74 9.69 5.26 -14.97
C ASP A 74 9.50 3.73 -15.01
N PRO A 75 8.28 3.22 -14.75
CA PRO A 75 7.99 1.78 -14.82
C PRO A 75 8.10 1.21 -16.23
N SER A 76 7.86 2.02 -17.27
CA SER A 76 7.84 1.55 -18.66
C SER A 76 9.22 1.15 -19.19
N SER A 77 10.29 1.67 -18.56
CA SER A 77 11.69 1.36 -18.85
C SER A 77 12.33 0.45 -17.79
N ASN A 78 11.54 -0.18 -16.91
CA ASN A 78 11.99 -0.91 -15.73
C ASN A 78 12.77 -0.04 -14.71
N GLY A 79 12.67 1.28 -14.80
CA GLY A 79 13.37 2.23 -13.93
C GLY A 79 12.92 2.20 -12.47
N CYS A 80 11.74 1.64 -12.17
CA CYS A 80 11.21 1.53 -10.81
C CYS A 80 11.60 0.25 -10.06
N THR A 81 12.32 -0.67 -10.70
CA THR A 81 12.73 -1.94 -10.07
C THR A 81 13.62 -1.77 -8.84
N GLY A 82 14.32 -0.63 -8.73
CA GLY A 82 15.11 -0.28 -7.55
C GLY A 82 14.28 -0.07 -6.28
N LEU A 83 12.97 0.21 -6.40
CA LEU A 83 12.09 0.37 -5.23
C LEU A 83 11.90 -0.93 -4.44
N SER A 84 12.26 -2.09 -5.01
CA SER A 84 12.21 -3.38 -4.32
C SER A 84 12.92 -3.34 -2.97
N SER A 85 14.11 -2.74 -2.88
CA SER A 85 14.87 -2.66 -1.63
C SER A 85 14.22 -1.74 -0.59
N ASP A 86 13.57 -0.68 -1.05
CA ASP A 86 12.89 0.27 -0.18
C ASP A 86 11.63 -0.36 0.40
N ILE A 87 10.86 -1.07 -0.43
CA ILE A 87 9.68 -1.84 -0.01
C ILE A 87 10.06 -2.87 1.06
N GLU A 88 11.09 -3.68 0.81
CA GLU A 88 11.55 -4.69 1.78
C GLU A 88 12.05 -4.03 3.09
N THR A 89 12.67 -2.85 2.99
CA THR A 89 13.11 -2.07 4.15
C THR A 89 11.91 -1.57 4.97
N CYS A 90 10.85 -1.09 4.32
CA CYS A 90 9.59 -0.72 4.98
C CYS A 90 8.97 -1.92 5.70
N GLN A 91 8.88 -3.06 5.02
CA GLN A 91 8.30 -4.29 5.56
C GLN A 91 9.09 -4.82 6.75
N ALA A 92 10.43 -4.75 6.70
CA ALA A 92 11.30 -5.11 7.83
C ALA A 92 11.09 -4.22 9.06
N GLN A 93 10.57 -2.99 8.88
CA GLN A 93 10.19 -2.08 9.95
C GLN A 93 8.74 -2.27 10.42
N GLY A 94 8.01 -3.25 9.85
CA GLY A 94 6.61 -3.53 10.18
C GLY A 94 5.60 -2.59 9.50
N VAL A 95 6.04 -1.82 8.49
CA VAL A 95 5.18 -0.98 7.66
C VAL A 95 4.67 -1.83 6.49
N ASN A 96 3.35 -1.90 6.33
CA ASN A 96 2.77 -2.61 5.17
C ASN A 96 2.83 -1.69 3.96
N VAL A 97 3.29 -2.21 2.83
CA VAL A 97 3.36 -1.49 1.56
C VAL A 97 2.31 -2.06 0.61
N ILE A 98 1.37 -1.23 0.19
CA ILE A 98 0.14 -1.63 -0.52
C ILE A 98 0.09 -0.95 -1.89
N LEU A 99 -0.30 -1.68 -2.94
CA LEU A 99 -0.55 -1.08 -4.26
C LEU A 99 -1.93 -0.42 -4.26
N SER A 100 -2.03 0.86 -4.64
CA SER A 100 -3.33 1.46 -4.95
C SER A 100 -3.65 1.36 -6.44
N ILE A 101 -4.86 0.89 -6.75
CA ILE A 101 -5.41 0.87 -8.11
C ILE A 101 -6.41 2.02 -8.26
N GLY A 102 -6.38 2.72 -9.39
CA GLY A 102 -7.31 3.80 -9.70
C GLY A 102 -6.69 5.19 -9.56
N GLY A 103 -7.22 6.00 -8.64
CA GLY A 103 -6.92 7.41 -8.41
C GLY A 103 -7.73 8.36 -9.29
N GLY A 104 -7.81 9.64 -8.91
CA GLY A 104 -8.62 10.65 -9.60
C GLY A 104 -8.27 10.96 -11.06
N ALA A 105 -7.15 10.45 -11.57
CA ALA A 105 -6.75 10.53 -12.97
C ALA A 105 -6.28 9.16 -13.49
N GLY A 106 -6.71 8.77 -14.69
CA GLY A 106 -6.36 7.48 -15.26
C GLY A 106 -7.34 6.99 -16.32
N SER A 107 -7.18 5.73 -16.74
CA SER A 107 -8.07 5.02 -17.67
C SER A 107 -8.30 3.60 -17.18
N TYR A 108 -9.33 3.42 -16.35
CA TYR A 108 -9.64 2.13 -15.75
C TYR A 108 -11.15 1.88 -15.73
N ILE A 109 -11.53 0.69 -16.20
CA ILE A 109 -12.87 0.09 -16.06
C ILE A 109 -12.71 -1.43 -16.06
N LEU A 110 -13.63 -2.15 -15.44
CA LEU A 110 -13.73 -3.61 -15.57
C LEU A 110 -14.94 -3.92 -16.47
N ALA A 111 -14.69 -4.45 -17.67
CA ALA A 111 -15.73 -4.62 -18.69
C ALA A 111 -16.58 -5.89 -18.49
N SER A 112 -16.10 -6.83 -17.67
CA SER A 112 -16.78 -8.08 -17.33
C SER A 112 -16.13 -8.72 -16.10
N GLN A 113 -16.78 -9.75 -15.55
CA GLN A 113 -16.19 -10.60 -14.51
C GLN A 113 -14.87 -11.26 -14.98
N ASP A 114 -14.76 -11.67 -16.24
CA ASP A 114 -13.53 -12.26 -16.76
C ASP A 114 -12.40 -11.22 -16.92
N ASP A 115 -12.75 -9.97 -17.21
CA ASP A 115 -11.80 -8.86 -17.22
C ASP A 115 -11.29 -8.57 -15.80
N ALA A 116 -12.18 -8.57 -14.80
CA ALA A 116 -11.80 -8.47 -13.39
C ALA A 116 -10.81 -9.57 -12.97
N ARG A 117 -11.05 -10.84 -13.36
CA ARG A 117 -10.13 -11.95 -13.10
C ARG A 117 -8.76 -11.77 -13.78
N GLN A 118 -8.74 -11.22 -15.00
CA GLN A 118 -7.50 -10.93 -15.72
C GLN A 118 -6.70 -9.85 -15.00
N VAL A 119 -7.36 -8.78 -14.55
CA VAL A 119 -6.72 -7.72 -13.74
C VAL A 119 -6.22 -8.27 -12.40
N ALA A 120 -7.01 -9.10 -11.71
CA ALA A 120 -6.59 -9.77 -10.46
C ALA A 120 -5.32 -10.59 -10.67
N THR A 121 -5.30 -11.40 -11.73
CA THR A 121 -4.15 -12.24 -12.10
C THR A 121 -2.92 -11.39 -12.43
N TYR A 122 -3.11 -10.28 -13.15
CA TYR A 122 -2.03 -9.35 -13.43
C TYR A 122 -1.44 -8.76 -12.14
N ILE A 123 -2.29 -8.27 -11.23
CA ILE A 123 -1.84 -7.70 -9.95
C ILE A 123 -1.08 -8.76 -9.13
N TRP A 124 -1.65 -9.97 -9.04
CA TRP A 124 -1.02 -11.09 -8.34
C TRP A 124 0.39 -11.40 -8.86
N ASN A 125 0.54 -11.51 -10.18
CA ASN A 125 1.80 -11.90 -10.80
C ASN A 125 2.88 -10.80 -10.82
N ASN A 126 2.47 -9.53 -10.85
CA ASN A 126 3.40 -8.41 -11.01
C ASN A 126 3.73 -7.67 -9.71
N TYR A 127 2.88 -7.76 -8.69
CA TYR A 127 3.04 -7.00 -7.45
C TYR A 127 2.91 -7.84 -6.18
N LEU A 128 2.20 -8.96 -6.22
CA LEU A 128 2.02 -9.84 -5.06
C LEU A 128 2.84 -11.13 -5.24
N GLY A 129 2.38 -12.25 -4.67
CA GLY A 129 3.14 -13.50 -4.57
C GLY A 129 3.20 -14.35 -5.85
N GLY A 130 2.66 -13.87 -6.96
CA GLY A 130 2.78 -14.53 -8.25
C GLY A 130 4.13 -14.28 -8.93
N GLN A 131 4.25 -14.73 -10.17
CA GLN A 131 5.50 -14.65 -10.93
C GLN A 131 5.27 -13.94 -12.28
N SER A 132 6.17 -13.02 -12.60
CA SER A 132 6.21 -12.32 -13.88
C SER A 132 7.67 -12.12 -14.27
N PRO A 133 8.04 -12.21 -15.56
CA PRO A 133 9.41 -11.98 -16.00
C PRO A 133 9.85 -10.51 -15.89
N SER A 134 8.90 -9.58 -15.70
CA SER A 134 9.17 -8.14 -15.61
C SER A 134 8.17 -7.53 -14.64
N ARG A 135 8.53 -7.52 -13.36
CA ARG A 135 7.74 -6.91 -12.29
C ARG A 135 8.07 -5.41 -12.20
N PRO A 136 7.08 -4.50 -12.25
CA PRO A 136 7.34 -3.05 -12.32
C PRO A 136 8.14 -2.49 -11.13
N LEU A 137 7.98 -3.09 -9.94
CA LEU A 137 8.65 -2.69 -8.70
C LEU A 137 9.79 -3.65 -8.29
N GLY A 138 10.21 -4.54 -9.19
CA GLY A 138 11.19 -5.59 -8.89
C GLY A 138 10.58 -6.77 -8.13
N ASP A 139 11.42 -7.48 -7.38
CA ASP A 139 11.09 -8.79 -6.79
C ASP A 139 10.26 -8.70 -5.50
N ALA A 140 10.18 -7.51 -4.90
CA ALA A 140 9.39 -7.29 -3.70
C ALA A 140 7.93 -7.70 -3.87
N VAL A 141 7.38 -8.30 -2.81
CA VAL A 141 5.99 -8.74 -2.73
C VAL A 141 5.24 -7.76 -1.84
N LEU A 142 4.29 -7.02 -2.42
CA LEU A 142 3.47 -6.08 -1.68
C LEU A 142 2.49 -6.79 -0.74
N ASP A 143 2.07 -6.09 0.31
CA ASP A 143 1.24 -6.62 1.39
C ASP A 143 -0.25 -6.65 1.06
N GLY A 144 -0.65 -6.01 -0.04
CA GLY A 144 -2.05 -6.02 -0.48
C GLY A 144 -2.35 -5.04 -1.60
N VAL A 145 -3.65 -4.80 -1.78
CA VAL A 145 -4.21 -3.90 -2.79
C VAL A 145 -5.20 -2.96 -2.12
N ASP A 146 -5.07 -1.67 -2.41
CA ASP A 146 -5.97 -0.58 -2.07
C ASP A 146 -6.82 -0.23 -3.31
N PHE A 147 -8.12 -0.03 -3.13
CA PHE A 147 -9.09 0.23 -4.20
C PHE A 147 -9.53 1.68 -4.13
N ASP A 148 -8.78 2.57 -4.77
CA ASP A 148 -9.11 3.99 -4.86
C ASP A 148 -9.84 4.29 -6.18
N ILE A 149 -11.08 3.81 -6.28
CA ILE A 149 -11.87 3.89 -7.51
C ILE A 149 -12.72 5.16 -7.50
N GLU A 150 -12.24 6.19 -8.20
CA GLU A 150 -12.84 7.53 -8.23
C GLU A 150 -13.65 7.83 -9.50
N GLY A 151 -13.63 6.93 -10.49
CA GLY A 151 -14.31 7.12 -11.77
C GLY A 151 -14.56 5.82 -12.54
N GLY A 152 -15.09 5.93 -13.76
CA GLY A 152 -15.42 4.78 -14.61
C GLY A 152 -16.73 4.08 -14.23
N SER A 153 -16.88 2.82 -14.66
CA SER A 153 -18.02 1.97 -14.26
C SER A 153 -17.77 1.37 -12.88
N PRO A 154 -18.77 1.31 -11.97
CA PRO A 154 -18.61 0.68 -10.66
C PRO A 154 -18.67 -0.86 -10.70
N ASP A 155 -18.93 -1.45 -11.86
CA ASP A 155 -19.15 -2.89 -11.99
C ASP A 155 -17.88 -3.73 -11.76
N HIS A 156 -18.06 -4.96 -11.29
CA HIS A 156 -17.05 -6.03 -11.19
C HIS A 156 -15.87 -5.82 -10.23
N TYR A 157 -15.81 -4.72 -9.48
CA TYR A 157 -14.79 -4.59 -8.42
C TYR A 157 -15.00 -5.60 -7.28
N ASP A 158 -16.23 -6.08 -7.08
CA ASP A 158 -16.51 -7.19 -6.17
C ASP A 158 -16.00 -8.54 -6.70
N ASP A 159 -15.98 -8.73 -8.02
CA ASP A 159 -15.34 -9.88 -8.65
C ASP A 159 -13.81 -9.81 -8.54
N LEU A 160 -13.22 -8.61 -8.65
CA LEU A 160 -11.78 -8.37 -8.50
C LEU A 160 -11.29 -8.63 -7.06
N ALA A 161 -12.12 -8.34 -6.05
CA ALA A 161 -11.75 -8.47 -4.64
C ALA A 161 -11.88 -9.90 -4.06
N ARG A 162 -12.26 -10.89 -4.86
CA ARG A 162 -12.54 -12.28 -4.41
C ARG A 162 -11.37 -13.24 -4.54
#